data_AF-A0A0L6X2E2-F1
#
_entry.id   AF-A0A0L6X2E2-F1
#
_cell.length_a   1.000
_cell.length_b   1.000
_cell.length_c   1.000
_cell.angle_alpha   90.00
_cell.angle_beta   90.00
_cell.angle_gamma   90.00
#
_symmetry.space_group_name_H-M   'P 1'
#
loop_
_entity.id
_entity.type
_entity.pdbx_description
1 polymer ?
#
loop_
_entity_poly.entity_id
_entity_poly.type
_entity_poly.pdbx_seq_one_letter_code
_entity_poly.pdbx_strand_id
1 'polypeptide(L)' 'FPGQCPSRPPPVEVEDEYHYEVNEILNSQVVRGRLQYLVRWKGYGPEDDTWEPRKNLNRAPDKLWDFH' A
#
# COMPACT_ATOMS: atom_id res chain seq x y z
N PHE A 1 -18.15 -15.71 22.76
CA PHE A 1 -16.85 -15.82 22.05
C PHE A 1 -16.33 -14.42 21.78
N PRO A 2 -15.18 -13.95 22.26
CA PRO A 2 -14.55 -12.79 21.65
C PRO A 2 -13.28 -13.27 20.95
N GLY A 3 -13.47 -13.91 19.80
CA GLY A 3 -12.41 -14.09 18.82
C GLY A 3 -12.32 -12.82 18.00
N GLN A 4 -11.66 -11.79 18.54
CA GLN A 4 -11.18 -10.70 17.69
C GLN A 4 -9.92 -11.20 17.00
N CYS A 5 -10.11 -11.74 15.80
CA CYS A 5 -9.04 -11.97 14.83
C CYS A 5 -8.37 -10.62 14.52
N PRO A 6 -7.05 -10.59 14.31
CA PRO A 6 -6.26 -9.37 14.39
C PRO A 6 -6.79 -8.26 13.47
N SER A 7 -6.86 -7.09 14.09
CA SER A 7 -7.43 -5.83 13.63
C SER A 7 -6.71 -5.24 12.42
N ARG A 8 -6.90 -5.84 11.24
CA ARG A 8 -6.55 -5.18 9.98
C ARG A 8 -7.29 -3.84 9.92
N PRO A 9 -6.61 -2.71 9.72
CA PRO A 9 -7.27 -1.42 9.69
C PRO A 9 -8.24 -1.38 8.50
N PRO A 10 -9.46 -0.87 8.70
CA PRO A 10 -10.42 -0.75 7.61
C PRO A 10 -9.86 0.17 6.51
N PRO A 11 -10.19 -0.07 5.24
CA PRO A 11 -9.85 0.88 4.19
C PRO A 11 -10.51 2.23 4.45
N VAL A 12 -9.82 3.29 4.09
CA VAL A 12 -10.32 4.67 4.09
C VAL A 12 -11.09 4.88 2.80
N GLU A 13 -12.40 5.14 2.89
CA GLU A 13 -13.21 5.56 1.76
C GLU A 13 -12.91 7.03 1.43
N VAL A 14 -12.34 7.29 0.25
CA VAL A 14 -12.08 8.65 -0.26
C VAL A 14 -12.66 8.73 -1.66
N GLU A 15 -13.64 9.61 -1.89
CA GLU A 15 -14.28 9.81 -3.20
C GLU A 15 -14.87 8.50 -3.78
N ASP A 16 -15.55 7.70 -2.95
CA ASP A 16 -16.11 6.39 -3.30
C ASP A 16 -15.06 5.31 -3.70
N GLU A 17 -13.76 5.58 -3.47
CA GLU A 17 -12.66 4.61 -3.64
C GLU A 17 -12.07 4.20 -2.29
N TYR A 18 -11.67 2.92 -2.18
CA TYR A 18 -11.03 2.37 -0.98
C TYR A 18 -9.52 2.55 -1.02
N HIS A 19 -8.98 3.27 -0.04
CA HIS A 19 -7.55 3.50 0.13
C HIS A 19 -7.01 2.87 1.40
N TYR A 20 -5.81 2.34 1.34
CA TYR A 20 -5.09 1.84 2.51
C TYR A 20 -3.90 2.74 2.79
N GLU A 21 -3.58 2.91 4.07
CA GLU A 21 -2.44 3.74 4.46
C GLU A 21 -1.14 2.99 4.13
N VAL A 22 -0.30 3.61 3.31
CA VAL A 22 1.03 3.09 2.98
C VAL A 22 1.96 3.31 4.17
N ASN A 23 2.56 2.24 4.68
CA ASN A 23 3.61 2.33 5.67
C ASN A 23 4.92 2.81 5.03
N GLU A 24 5.41 2.04 4.06
CA GLU A 24 6.68 2.26 3.37
C GLU A 24 6.69 1.58 1.99
N ILE A 25 7.54 2.08 1.10
CA ILE A 25 7.82 1.44 -0.19
C ILE A 25 9.07 0.60 -0.02
N LEU A 26 8.94 -0.71 -0.21
CA LEU A 26 10.02 -1.66 0.01
C LEU A 26 10.88 -1.84 -1.25
N ASN A 27 10.27 -1.75 -2.43
CA ASN A 27 10.97 -2.01 -3.68
C ASN A 27 10.25 -1.36 -4.88
N SER A 28 10.95 -1.29 -6.02
CA SER A 28 10.38 -0.87 -7.29
C SER A 28 10.78 -1.85 -8.40
N GLN A 29 9.85 -2.14 -9.31
CA GLN A 29 10.11 -2.99 -10.47
C GLN A 29 9.37 -2.50 -11.70
N VAL A 30 9.91 -2.81 -12.88
CA VAL A 30 9.25 -2.52 -14.16
C VAL A 30 8.77 -3.82 -14.78
N VAL A 31 7.45 -4.00 -14.87
CA VAL A 31 6.83 -5.19 -15.48
C VAL A 31 6.05 -4.77 -16.72
N ARG A 32 6.38 -5.36 -17.87
CA ARG A 32 5.76 -5.03 -19.17
C ARG A 32 5.79 -3.52 -19.48
N GLY A 33 6.89 -2.85 -19.15
CA GLY A 33 7.06 -1.41 -19.34
C GLY A 33 6.29 -0.52 -18.36
N ARG A 34 5.69 -1.08 -17.30
CA ARG A 34 4.96 -0.34 -16.27
C ARG A 34 5.70 -0.41 -14.94
N LEU A 35 5.96 0.75 -14.35
CA LEU A 35 6.59 0.87 -13.03
C LEU A 35 5.58 0.53 -11.93
N GLN A 36 5.97 -0.42 -11.09
CA GLN A 36 5.23 -0.89 -9.93
C GLN A 36 6.13 -0.79 -8.70
N TYR A 37 5.52 -0.61 -7.55
CA TYR A 37 6.20 -0.47 -6.27
C TYR A 37 5.64 -1.49 -5.30
N LEU A 38 6.51 -2.12 -4.52
CA LEU A 38 6.12 -3.02 -3.46
C LEU A 38 5.78 -2.17 -2.23
N VAL A 39 4.51 -2.22 -1.85
CA VAL A 39 3.94 -1.38 -0.80
C VAL A 39 3.77 -2.24 0.45
N ARG A 40 4.38 -1.81 1.56
CA ARG A 40 4.03 -2.29 2.89
C ARG A 40 2.84 -1.48 3.39
N TRP A 41 1.75 -2.15 3.70
CA TRP A 41 0.56 -1.49 4.23
C TRP A 41 0.68 -1.32 5.75
N LYS A 42 0.25 -0.17 6.27
CA LYS A 42 0.35 0.12 7.70
C LYS A 42 -0.65 -0.71 8.49
N GLY A 43 -0.16 -1.40 9.53
CA GLY A 43 -0.98 -2.33 10.31
C GLY A 43 -1.17 -3.70 9.66
N TYR A 44 -0.51 -3.95 8.53
CA TYR A 44 -0.46 -5.25 7.87
C TYR A 44 0.97 -5.81 7.90
N GLY A 45 1.07 -7.13 7.86
CA GLY A 45 2.36 -7.82 7.85
C GLY A 45 2.96 -7.94 6.44
N PRO A 46 4.20 -8.41 6.32
CA PRO A 46 4.85 -8.67 5.03
C PRO A 46 4.07 -9.63 4.11
N GLU A 47 3.20 -10.47 4.68
CA GLU A 47 2.31 -11.36 3.95
C GLU A 47 1.26 -10.63 3.09
N ASP A 48 0.99 -9.37 3.42
CA ASP A 48 0.03 -8.53 2.71
C ASP A 48 0.68 -7.52 1.76
N ASP A 49 2.01 -7.56 1.62
CA ASP A 49 2.72 -6.65 0.73
C ASP A 49 2.26 -6.86 -0.72
N THR A 50 1.80 -5.79 -1.36
CA THR A 50 1.31 -5.85 -2.75
C THR A 50 2.12 -4.96 -3.68
N TRP A 51 2.13 -5.35 -4.96
CA TRP A 51 2.74 -4.56 -6.02
C TRP A 51 1.73 -3.60 -6.62
N GLU A 52 1.83 -2.34 -6.24
CA GLU A 52 0.94 -1.29 -6.73
C GLU A 52 1.58 -0.52 -7.89
N PRO A 53 0.83 -0.21 -8.95
CA PRO A 53 1.32 0.64 -10.02
C PRO A 53 1.59 2.06 -9.48
N ARG A 54 2.57 2.76 -10.07
CA ARG A 54 2.85 4.17 -9.71
C ARG A 54 1.60 5.05 -9.64
N LYS A 55 0.62 4.79 -10.52
CA LYS A 55 -0.65 5.53 -10.55
C LYS A 55 -1.46 5.44 -9.25
N ASN A 56 -1.43 4.29 -8.58
CA ASN A 56 -2.14 4.09 -7.31
C ASN A 56 -1.45 4.83 -6.16
N LEU A 57 -0.13 5.04 -6.26
CA LEU A 57 0.67 5.77 -5.27
C LEU A 57 0.71 7.28 -5.49
N ASN A 58 -0.05 7.80 -6.47
CA ASN A 58 -0.17 9.24 -6.68
C ASN A 58 -0.73 9.97 -5.43
N ARG A 59 -1.48 9.27 -4.57
CA ARG A 59 -2.01 9.81 -3.30
C ARG A 59 -1.02 9.71 -2.13
N ALA A 60 0.16 9.14 -2.34
CA ALA A 60 1.23 9.02 -1.34
C ALA A 60 2.60 9.46 -1.93
N PRO A 61 2.71 10.71 -2.43
CA PRO A 61 3.96 11.20 -3.02
C PRO A 61 5.10 11.15 -2.00
N ASP A 62 4.84 11.51 -0.74
CA ASP A 62 5.84 11.54 0.32
C ASP A 62 6.57 10.19 0.46
N LYS A 63 5.84 9.08 0.35
CA LYS A 63 6.39 7.72 0.42
C LYS A 63 7.26 7.36 -0.78
N LEU A 64 6.98 7.95 -1.94
CA LEU A 64 7.81 7.79 -3.14
C LEU A 64 9.09 8.64 -3.03
N TRP A 65 9.02 9.82 -2.44
CA TRP A 65 10.18 10.67 -2.16
C TRP A 65 11.11 10.04 -1.12
N ASP A 66 10.57 9.44 -0.06
CA ASP A 66 11.38 8.75 0.94
C ASP A 66 12.16 7.55 0.36
N PHE A 67 11.70 7.00 -0.76
CA PHE A 67 12.31 5.85 -1.43
C PHE A 67 13.39 6.22 -2.45
N HIS A 68 13.37 7.42 -3.04
CA HIS A 68 14.28 7.88 -4.12
C HIS A 68 15.17 9.04 -3.68
#